data_AF-A0A699TF26-F1
#
_entry.id   AF-A0A699TF26-F1
#
_cell.length_a   1.000
_cell.length_b   1.000
_cell.length_c   1.000
_cell.angle_alpha   90.00
_cell.angle_beta   90.00
_cell.angle_gamma   90.00
#
_symmetry.space_group_name_H-M   'P 1'
#
loop_
_entity.id
_entity.type
_entity.pdbx_description
1 polymer ?
#
loop_
_entity_poly.entity_id
_entity_poly.type
_entity_poly.pdbx_seq_one_letter_code
_entity_poly.pdbx_strand_id
1 'polypeptide(L)'
;KYIFTQRELNMRQRRWLELLKDYDTNIQYHPGKANVVADALSRKSGMIAGIKVEEEIIRDLERLGIELYVRGQRGYWASLRIEPDLMSRIKEAQKEDSEI
;
A
#
# COMPACT_ATOMS: atom_id res chain seq x y z
N LYS A 1 0.91 20.18 18.15
CA LYS A 1 2.25 20.75 18.43
C LYS A 1 3.14 19.74 19.17
N TYR A 2 3.51 18.62 18.55
CA TYR A 2 4.35 17.62 19.23
C TYR A 2 5.48 17.13 18.32
N ILE A 3 5.15 16.70 17.09
CA ILE A 3 6.17 16.19 16.16
C ILE A 3 7.04 17.28 15.53
N PHE A 4 6.51 18.49 15.32
CA PHE A 4 7.26 19.63 14.74
C PHE A 4 8.10 20.41 15.74
N THR A 5 7.96 20.13 17.04
CA THR A 5 8.61 20.89 18.13
C THR A 5 9.64 20.06 18.89
N GLN A 6 9.77 18.77 18.58
CA GLN A 6 10.76 17.88 19.18
C GLN A 6 12.11 17.99 18.44
N ARG A 7 13.19 18.20 19.19
CA ARG A 7 14.55 18.30 18.64
C ARG A 7 15.08 16.97 18.10
N GLU A 8 14.74 15.89 18.77
CA GLU A 8 15.15 14.54 18.39
C GLU A 8 13.93 13.71 18.02
N LEU A 9 13.91 13.26 16.77
CA LEU A 9 12.88 12.39 16.23
C LEU A 9 13.44 11.00 16.00
N ASN A 10 12.64 9.98 16.29
CA ASN A 10 12.97 8.60 15.94
C ASN A 10 12.86 8.40 14.41
N MET A 11 13.46 7.31 13.90
CA MET A 11 13.51 7.03 12.45
C MET A 11 12.11 6.96 11.80
N ARG A 12 11.10 6.46 12.53
CA ARG A 12 9.73 6.39 12.04
C ARG A 12 9.14 7.80 11.88
N GLN A 13 9.29 8.66 12.87
CA GLN A 13 8.81 10.04 12.83
C GLN A 13 9.47 10.84 11.69
N ARG A 14 10.78 10.68 11.46
CA ARG A 14 11.46 11.33 10.33
C ARG A 14 10.90 10.89 8.99
N ARG A 15 10.70 9.58 8.78
CA ARG A 15 10.09 9.05 7.55
C ARG A 15 8.68 9.61 7.32
N TRP A 16 7.89 9.75 8.38
CA TRP A 16 6.56 10.37 8.27
C TRP A 16 6.64 11.85 7.93
N LEU A 17 7.58 12.61 8.49
CA LEU A 17 7.77 14.01 8.12
C LEU A 17 8.21 14.19 6.67
N GLU A 18 9.10 13.33 6.17
CA GLU A 18 9.49 13.33 4.76
C GLU A 18 8.30 13.11 3.83
N LEU A 19 7.35 12.27 4.22
CA LEU A 19 6.14 12.03 3.43
C LEU A 19 5.14 13.20 3.54
N LEU A 20 5.02 13.82 4.71
CA LEU A 20 4.07 14.91 4.95
C LEU A 20 4.51 16.24 4.33
N LYS A 21 5.80 16.43 4.02
CA LYS A 21 6.32 17.68 3.46
C LYS A 21 5.68 18.07 2.12
N ASP A 22 5.23 17.06 1.36
CA ASP A 22 4.66 17.25 0.03
C ASP A 22 3.16 17.62 0.09
N TYR A 23 2.57 17.68 1.29
CA TYR A 23 1.16 17.95 1.51
C TYR A 23 0.99 19.17 2.44
N ASP A 24 0.07 20.07 2.09
CA ASP A 24 -0.35 21.14 3.01
C ASP A 24 -1.20 20.56 4.14
N THR A 25 -0.53 20.11 5.21
CA THR A 25 -1.15 19.32 6.29
C THR A 25 -1.14 20.07 7.61
N ASN A 26 -2.30 20.04 8.30
CA ASN A 26 -2.43 20.55 9.65
C ASN A 26 -2.80 19.40 10.61
N ILE A 27 -1.87 19.04 11.50
CA ILE A 27 -2.08 17.93 12.44
C ILE A 27 -2.74 18.44 13.73
N GLN A 28 -4.00 18.06 13.94
CA GLN A 28 -4.79 18.43 15.11
C GLN A 28 -5.12 17.20 15.98
N TYR A 29 -5.01 17.37 17.31
CA TYR A 29 -5.41 16.35 18.26
C TYR A 29 -6.92 16.32 18.39
N HIS A 30 -7.51 15.12 18.26
CA HIS A 30 -8.92 14.90 18.45
C HIS A 30 -9.13 13.88 19.58
N PRO A 31 -10.05 14.15 20.53
CA PRO A 31 -10.37 13.20 21.59
C PRO A 31 -11.05 11.95 21.02
N GLY A 32 -10.92 10.81 21.70
CA GLY A 32 -11.31 9.49 21.18
C GLY A 32 -12.76 9.37 20.68
N LYS A 33 -13.69 10.17 21.20
CA LYS A 33 -15.09 10.23 20.70
C LYS A 33 -15.21 10.70 19.25
N ALA A 34 -14.27 11.52 18.76
CA ALA A 34 -14.21 11.94 17.35
C ALA A 34 -13.47 10.92 16.47
N ASN A 35 -12.75 9.97 17.07
CA ASN A 35 -11.97 8.96 16.36
C ASN A 35 -12.80 7.71 16.00
N VAL A 36 -14.12 7.71 16.25
CA VAL A 36 -14.99 6.54 16.10
C VAL A 36 -14.95 5.96 14.68
N VAL A 37 -14.91 6.81 13.64
CA VAL A 37 -14.83 6.36 12.25
C VAL A 37 -13.47 5.69 11.97
N ALA A 38 -12.38 6.32 12.37
CA ALA A 38 -11.04 5.77 12.16
C ALA A 38 -10.81 4.49 12.99
N ASP A 39 -11.34 4.43 14.21
CA ASP A 39 -11.30 3.23 15.06
C ASP A 39 -12.14 2.08 14.46
N ALA A 40 -13.36 2.38 13.99
CA ALA A 40 -14.18 1.39 13.28
C ALA A 40 -13.49 0.87 12.01
N LEU A 41 -12.85 1.74 11.23
CA LEU A 41 -12.08 1.34 10.04
C LEU A 41 -10.82 0.55 10.41
N SER A 42 -10.10 0.95 11.46
CA SER A 42 -8.92 0.23 11.94
C SER A 42 -9.28 -1.19 12.40
N ARG A 43 -10.41 -1.33 13.11
CA ARG A 43 -10.96 -2.64 13.53
C ARG A 43 -11.49 -3.46 12.35
N LYS A 44 -11.90 -2.80 11.26
CA LYS A 44 -12.27 -3.46 10.00
C LYS A 44 -11.05 -3.93 9.18
N SER A 45 -9.82 -3.55 9.52
CA SER A 45 -8.63 -4.01 8.77
C SER A 45 -8.34 -5.52 8.91
N GLY A 46 -8.94 -6.20 9.89
CA GLY A 46 -9.03 -7.67 9.93
C GLY A 46 -10.14 -8.27 9.05
N MET A 47 -11.06 -7.42 8.56
CA MET A 47 -12.13 -7.71 7.59
C MET A 47 -11.79 -7.21 6.18
N ILE A 48 -10.52 -7.28 5.79
CA ILE A 48 -10.20 -7.68 4.40
C ILE A 48 -10.28 -9.22 4.30
N ALA A 49 -10.87 -9.89 5.31
CA ALA A 49 -11.15 -11.31 5.31
C ALA A 49 -12.36 -11.62 4.41
N GLY A 50 -12.07 -12.19 3.24
CA GLY A 50 -12.98 -13.06 2.50
C GLY A 50 -14.01 -12.35 1.63
N ILE A 51 -13.57 -11.74 0.53
CA ILE A 51 -14.45 -11.74 -0.65
C ILE A 51 -14.65 -13.23 -0.99
N LYS A 52 -15.85 -13.77 -0.77
CA LYS A 52 -16.27 -15.01 -1.43
C LYS A 52 -16.35 -14.67 -2.91
N VAL A 53 -15.26 -14.89 -3.63
CA VAL A 53 -15.23 -14.74 -5.07
C VAL A 53 -15.87 -15.99 -5.66
N GLU A 54 -16.89 -15.81 -6.51
CA GLU A 54 -17.50 -16.91 -7.26
C GLU A 54 -16.46 -17.52 -8.23
N GLU A 55 -16.54 -18.83 -8.48
CA GLU A 55 -15.58 -19.53 -9.35
C GLU A 55 -15.48 -18.90 -10.75
N GLU A 56 -16.55 -18.30 -11.25
CA GLU A 56 -16.58 -17.59 -12.53
C GLU A 56 -15.63 -16.38 -12.54
N ILE A 57 -15.61 -15.62 -11.44
CA ILE A 57 -14.71 -14.46 -11.31
C ILE A 57 -13.26 -14.93 -11.16
N ILE A 58 -13.00 -16.05 -10.49
CA ILE A 58 -11.65 -16.64 -10.43
C ILE A 58 -11.15 -16.99 -11.84
N ARG A 59 -11.98 -17.63 -12.65
CA ARG A 59 -11.65 -17.99 -14.04
C ARG A 59 -11.39 -16.76 -14.91
N ASP A 60 -12.16 -15.70 -14.74
CA ASP A 60 -11.95 -14.46 -15.46
C ASP A 60 -10.63 -13.77 -15.06
N LEU A 61 -10.27 -13.79 -13.78
CA LEU A 61 -8.99 -13.24 -13.30
C LEU A 61 -7.79 -14.02 -13.86
N GLU A 62 -7.88 -15.36 -13.92
CA GLU A 62 -6.87 -16.21 -14.57
C GLU A 62 -6.77 -15.89 -16.07
N ARG A 63 -7.90 -15.73 -16.77
CA ARG A 63 -7.91 -15.34 -18.20
C ARG A 63 -7.28 -13.97 -18.43
N LEU A 64 -7.41 -13.06 -17.46
CA LEU A 64 -6.79 -11.73 -17.48
C LEU A 64 -5.32 -11.74 -17.04
N GLY A 65 -4.74 -12.91 -16.73
CA GLY A 65 -3.32 -13.04 -16.35
C GLY A 65 -3.02 -12.48 -14.96
N ILE A 66 -4.01 -12.41 -14.06
CA ILE A 66 -3.84 -11.88 -12.71
C ILE A 66 -3.49 -13.04 -11.76
N GLU A 67 -2.27 -13.06 -11.24
CA GLU A 67 -1.80 -14.10 -10.32
C GLU A 67 -2.35 -13.90 -8.89
N LEU A 68 -2.86 -14.99 -8.31
CA LEU A 68 -3.46 -15.03 -6.97
C LEU A 68 -2.51 -15.74 -5.98
N TYR A 69 -2.03 -15.05 -4.94
CA TYR A 69 -1.13 -15.65 -3.94
C TYR A 69 -1.85 -16.00 -2.64
N VAL A 70 -2.12 -17.30 -2.44
CA VAL A 70 -2.85 -17.81 -1.27
C VAL A 70 -1.87 -18.23 -0.17
N ARG A 71 -1.84 -17.49 0.95
CA ARG A 71 -1.09 -17.88 2.15
C ARG A 71 -2.03 -18.39 3.24
N GLY A 72 -2.07 -19.71 3.43
CA GLY A 72 -2.44 -20.38 4.69
C GLY A 72 -3.90 -20.30 5.15
N GLN A 73 -4.61 -21.41 4.97
CA GLN A 73 -5.89 -21.84 5.59
C GLN A 73 -7.09 -20.89 5.51
N ARG A 74 -7.98 -21.23 4.55
CA ARG A 74 -9.40 -20.84 4.40
C ARG A 74 -9.71 -19.38 4.05
N GLY A 75 -9.04 -18.86 3.02
CA GLY A 75 -9.51 -17.69 2.28
C GLY A 75 -8.69 -17.48 1.01
N TYR A 76 -9.36 -17.22 -0.12
CA TYR A 76 -8.69 -16.79 -1.34
C TYR A 76 -8.24 -15.33 -1.14
N TRP A 77 -6.93 -15.10 -1.11
CA TRP A 77 -6.34 -13.77 -1.06
C TRP A 77 -5.77 -13.45 -2.44
N ALA A 78 -6.37 -12.48 -3.14
CA ALA A 78 -5.84 -11.92 -4.37
C ALA A 78 -4.99 -10.68 -4.02
N SER A 79 -3.74 -10.62 -4.47
CA SER A 79 -2.94 -9.38 -4.41
C SER A 79 -2.48 -9.01 -5.81
N LEU A 80 -3.09 -7.99 -6.42
CA LEU A 80 -2.61 -7.41 -7.66
C LEU A 80 -1.32 -6.62 -7.37
N ARG A 81 -0.18 -7.09 -7.88
CA ARG A 81 1.08 -6.35 -7.81
C ARG A 81 1.38 -5.73 -9.18
N ILE A 82 1.28 -4.40 -9.26
CA ILE A 82 1.72 -3.64 -10.44
C ILE A 82 3.19 -3.27 -10.18
N GLU A 83 4.13 -4.00 -10.78
CA GLU A 83 5.54 -3.63 -10.76
C GLU A 83 5.85 -2.75 -11.99
N PRO A 84 6.46 -1.56 -11.82
CA PRO A 84 6.91 -0.74 -12.94
C PRO A 84 7.99 -1.47 -13.74
N ASP A 85 7.80 -1.60 -15.05
CA ASP A 85 8.75 -2.23 -15.99
C ASP A 85 9.93 -1.31 -16.39
N LEU A 86 10.01 -0.13 -15.76
CA LEU A 86 10.97 0.92 -16.10
C LEU A 86 12.42 0.42 -16.10
N MET A 87 12.79 -0.42 -15.13
CA MET A 87 14.14 -0.99 -15.06
C MET A 87 14.43 -1.98 -16.18
N SER A 88 13.43 -2.74 -16.63
CA SER A 88 13.56 -3.64 -17.78
C SER A 88 13.72 -2.84 -19.06
N ARG A 89 12.91 -1.79 -19.24
CA ARG A 89 12.97 -0.90 -20.40
C ARG A 89 14.30 -0.15 -20.52
N ILE A 90 14.86 0.31 -19.40
CA ILE A 90 16.19 0.95 -19.37
C ILE A 90 17.26 -0.06 -19.81
N LYS A 91 17.23 -1.28 -19.26
CA LYS A 91 18.21 -2.32 -19.60
C LYS A 91 18.14 -2.76 -21.06
N GLU A 92 16.96 -2.77 -21.67
CA GLU A 92 16.83 -3.07 -23.10
C GLU A 92 17.32 -1.92 -23.97
N ALA A 93 16.94 -0.69 -23.66
CA ALA A 93 17.40 0.48 -24.40
C ALA A 93 18.93 0.65 -24.35
N GLN A 94 19.57 0.30 -23.23
CA GLN A 94 21.03 0.35 -23.08
C GLN A 94 21.77 -0.73 -23.87
N LYS A 95 21.12 -1.80 -24.36
CA LYS A 95 21.79 -2.82 -25.19
C LYS A 95 22.07 -2.34 -26.61
N GLU A 96 21.29 -1.37 -27.08
CA GLU A 96 21.42 -0.80 -28.43
C GLU A 96 22.22 0.51 -28.43
N ASP A 97 22.60 1.01 -27.25
CA ASP A 97 23.46 2.17 -27.12
C ASP A 97 24.92 1.76 -27.29
N SER A 98 25.57 2.33 -28.30
CA SER A 98 26.97 2.04 -28.64
C SER A 98 27.98 2.96 -27.93
N GLU A 99 27.49 3.91 -27.13
CA GLU A 99 28.31 4.81 -26.31
C GLU A 99 28.39 4.39 -24.83
N ILE A 100 27.88 3.19 -24.47
CA ILE A 100 28.07 2.50 -23.18
C ILE A 100 28.93 1.26 -23.39
#